data_AF-A0A939XQH7-F1
#
_entry.id   AF-A0A939XQH7-F1
#
_cell.length_a   1.000
_cell.length_b   1.000
_cell.length_c   1.000
_cell.angle_alpha   90.00
_cell.angle_beta   90.00
_cell.angle_gamma   90.00
#
_symmetry.space_group_name_H-M   'P 1'
#
loop_
_entity.id
_entity.type
_entity.pdbx_description
1 polymer ?
#
loop_
_entity_poly.entity_id
_entity_poly.type
_entity_poly.pdbx_seq_one_letter_code
_entity_poly.pdbx_strand_id
1 'polypeptide(L)' 'MNDISDMLRELLDRYSNTPELDEEFERMRREDEEFNKEYIVWCEDNGYNVKDGYRDFINEIIESQDSYWDNYHEFGNNI' A
#
# COMPACT_ATOMS: atom_id res chain seq x y z
N MET A 1 -0.19 16.47 -7.93
CA MET A 1 -0.58 16.09 -6.56
C MET A 1 -0.16 14.65 -6.45
N ASN A 2 0.75 14.33 -5.54
CA ASN A 2 1.14 12.94 -5.34
C ASN A 2 -0.03 12.30 -4.59
N ASP A 3 -0.81 11.48 -5.28
CA ASP A 3 -1.90 10.76 -4.66
C ASP A 3 -1.31 9.79 -3.64
N ILE A 4 -1.81 9.82 -2.40
CA ILE A 4 -1.42 8.88 -1.33
C ILE A 4 -1.48 7.44 -1.84
N SER A 5 -2.45 7.12 -2.70
CA SER A 5 -2.57 5.85 -3.41
C SER A 5 -1.32 5.46 -4.22
N ASP A 6 -0.73 6.37 -4.99
CA ASP A 6 0.47 6.09 -5.76
C ASP A 6 1.68 5.89 -4.85
N MET A 7 1.78 6.69 -3.80
CA MET A 7 2.87 6.57 -2.84
C MET A 7 2.82 5.24 -2.07
N LEU A 8 1.62 4.81 -1.66
CA LEU A 8 1.40 3.51 -1.04
C LEU A 8 1.72 2.34 -2.00
N ARG A 9 1.45 2.50 -3.30
CA ARG A 9 1.84 1.52 -4.32
C ARG A 9 3.36 1.45 -4.49
N GLU A 10 4.04 2.59 -4.51
CA GLU A 10 5.51 2.62 -4.59
C GLU A 10 6.16 2.00 -3.35
N LEU A 11 5.59 2.24 -2.16
CA LEU A 11 6.03 1.58 -0.94
C LEU A 11 5.85 0.07 -1.02
N LEU A 12 4.66 -0.40 -1.46
CA LEU A 12 4.37 -1.82 -1.63
C LEU A 12 5.31 -2.48 -2.65
N ASP A 13 5.59 -1.82 -3.78
CA ASP A 13 6.51 -2.33 -4.79
C ASP A 13 7.95 -2.45 -4.24
N ARG A 14 8.39 -1.47 -3.45
CA ARG A 14 9.74 -1.43 -2.89
C ARG A 14 9.98 -2.46 -1.77
N TYR A 15 9.04 -2.59 -0.85
CA TYR A 15 9.21 -3.43 0.34
C TYR A 15 8.49 -4.78 0.24
N SER A 16 7.62 -4.96 -0.76
CA SER A 16 6.64 -6.07 -0.78
C SER A 16 5.75 -6.08 0.45
N ASN A 17 4.80 -7.01 0.55
CA ASN A 17 3.95 -7.17 1.74
C ASN A 17 4.75 -7.80 2.91
N THR A 18 5.73 -7.06 3.40
CA THR A 18 6.64 -7.45 4.48
C THR A 18 6.41 -6.55 5.71
N PRO A 19 6.78 -7.00 6.92
CA PRO A 19 6.72 -6.15 8.12
C PRO A 19 7.44 -4.81 7.98
N GLU A 20 8.50 -4.77 7.16
CA GLU A 20 9.28 -3.57 6.87
C GLU A 20 8.45 -2.49 6.17
N LEU A 21 7.44 -2.86 5.37
CA LEU A 21 6.48 -1.93 4.78
C LEU A 21 5.65 -1.21 5.84
N ASP A 22 5.13 -1.98 6.81
CA ASP A 22 4.32 -1.45 7.90
C ASP A 22 5.14 -0.50 8.79
N GLU A 23 6.40 -0.87 9.06
CA GLU A 23 7.34 -0.02 9.82
C GLU A 23 7.67 1.28 9.09
N GLU A 24 7.93 1.24 7.78
CA GLU A 24 8.26 2.44 7.00
C GLU A 24 7.03 3.35 6.86
N PHE A 25 5.83 2.81 6.65
CA PHE A 25 4.60 3.60 6.61
C PHE A 25 4.35 4.32 7.94
N GLU A 26 4.44 3.61 9.07
CA GLU A 26 4.29 4.21 10.40
C GLU A 26 5.38 5.23 10.71
N ARG A 27 6.60 4.98 10.24
CA ARG A 27 7.70 5.94 10.33
C ARG A 27 7.39 7.21 9.55
N MET A 28 6.94 7.10 8.29
CA MET A 28 6.54 8.25 7.49
C MET A 28 5.42 9.04 8.16
N ARG A 29 4.40 8.39 8.72
CA ARG A 29 3.34 9.08 9.49
C ARG A 29 3.85 9.82 10.73
N ARG A 30 4.89 9.31 11.38
CA ARG A 30 5.47 9.91 12.59
C ARG A 30 6.45 11.03 12.27
N GLU A 31 7.27 10.86 11.24
CA GLU A 31 8.30 11.81 10.85
C GLU A 31 7.76 12.95 9.98
N ASP A 32 6.67 12.70 9.24
CA ASP A 32 6.05 13.66 8.33
C ASP A 32 4.58 13.91 8.71
N GLU A 33 4.35 15.03 9.42
CA GLU A 33 3.01 15.47 9.80
C GLU A 33 2.15 15.91 8.60
N GLU A 34 2.76 16.34 7.50
CA GLU A 34 2.05 16.71 6.28
C GLU A 34 1.50 15.45 5.61
N PHE A 35 2.36 14.44 5.45
CA PHE A 35 1.95 13.12 4.97
C PHE A 35 0.81 12.51 5.80
N ASN A 36 0.90 12.58 7.13
CA ASN A 36 -0.16 12.06 7.99
C ASN A 36 -1.50 12.80 7.80
N LYS A 37 -1.48 14.12 7.54
CA LYS A 37 -2.70 14.88 7.24
C LYS A 37 -3.27 14.51 5.88
N GLU A 38 -2.42 14.40 4.86
CA GLU A 38 -2.84 13.97 3.52
C GLU A 38 -3.44 12.56 3.53
N TYR A 39 -2.83 11.63 4.28
CA TYR A 39 -3.36 10.28 4.47
C TYR A 39 -4.73 10.28 5.16
N ILE A 40 -4.95 11.10 6.20
CA ILE A 40 -6.26 11.23 6.86
C ILE A 40 -7.32 11.71 5.87
N VAL A 41 -7.02 12.77 5.11
CA VAL A 41 -7.93 13.32 4.10
C VAL A 41 -8.22 12.28 3.02
N TRP A 42 -7.20 11.55 2.58
CA TRP A 42 -7.34 10.48 1.60
C TRP A 42 -8.24 9.35 2.11
N CYS A 43 -8.11 8.96 3.39
CA CYS A 43 -9.01 7.99 4.01
C CYS A 43 -10.46 8.49 4.02
N GLU A 44 -10.68 9.76 4.40
CA GLU A 44 -12.03 10.35 4.42
C GLU A 44 -12.66 10.43 3.01
N ASP A 45 -11.86 10.80 2.01
CA ASP A 45 -12.31 10.94 0.61
C ASP A 45 -12.67 9.58 -0.03
N ASN A 46 -11.92 8.53 0.30
CA ASN A 46 -12.13 7.18 -0.23
C ASN A 46 -13.04 6.31 0.64
N GLY A 47 -13.46 6.79 1.82
CA GLY A 47 -14.31 6.05 2.75
C GLY A 47 -13.58 4.99 3.58
N TYR A 48 -12.25 5.05 3.66
CA TYR A 48 -11.44 4.19 4.52
C TYR A 48 -11.37 4.71 5.95
N ASN A 49 -11.10 3.80 6.89
CA ASN A 49 -10.77 4.20 8.26
C ASN A 49 -9.30 4.59 8.34
N VAL A 50 -8.93 5.69 9.00
CA VAL A 50 -7.51 6.08 9.19
C VAL A 50 -6.66 4.98 9.83
N LYS A 51 -7.26 4.14 10.68
CA LYS A 51 -6.58 3.05 11.37
C LYS A 51 -6.28 1.86 10.45
N ASP A 52 -7.25 1.47 9.63
CA ASP A 52 -7.20 0.23 8.84
C ASP A 52 -7.01 0.50 7.34
N GLY A 53 -7.15 1.75 6.90
CA GLY A 53 -7.23 2.15 5.49
C GLY A 53 -5.98 1.88 4.68
N TYR A 54 -4.81 2.04 5.29
CA TYR A 54 -3.56 1.57 4.70
C TYR A 54 -3.61 0.06 4.46
N ARG A 55 -4.02 -0.73 5.46
CA ARG A 55 -4.05 -2.19 5.35
C ARG A 55 -5.11 -2.66 4.35
N ASP A 56 -6.28 -2.05 4.39
CA ASP A 56 -7.39 -2.29 3.46
C ASP A 56 -6.92 -2.01 2.02
N PHE A 57 -6.29 -0.86 1.79
CA PHE A 57 -5.78 -0.48 0.47
C PHE A 57 -4.68 -1.40 -0.04
N ILE A 58 -3.71 -1.76 0.81
CA ILE A 58 -2.65 -2.71 0.45
C ILE A 58 -3.25 -4.08 0.13
N ASN A 59 -4.21 -4.56 0.92
CA ASN A 59 -4.90 -5.81 0.64
C ASN A 59 -5.66 -5.74 -0.69
N GLU A 60 -6.38 -4.66 -0.97
CA GLU A 60 -7.08 -4.47 -2.25
C GLU A 60 -6.11 -4.44 -3.44
N ILE A 61 -4.94 -3.81 -3.29
CA ILE A 61 -3.90 -3.85 -4.32
C ILE A 61 -3.39 -5.28 -4.49
N ILE A 62 -3.12 -6.00 -3.41
CA ILE A 62 -2.61 -7.37 -3.48
C ILE A 62 -3.67 -8.28 -4.11
N GLU A 63 -4.93 -8.21 -3.71
CA GLU A 63 -6.02 -9.01 -4.27
C GLU A 63 -6.30 -8.66 -5.75
N SER A 64 -6.21 -7.37 -6.10
CA SER A 64 -6.30 -6.90 -7.48
C SER A 64 -5.09 -7.35 -8.31
N GLN A 65 -3.88 -7.31 -7.73
CA GLN A 65 -2.66 -7.81 -8.34
C GLN A 65 -2.59 -9.34 -8.35
N ASP A 66 -3.27 -10.08 -7.47
CA ASP A 66 -3.31 -11.55 -7.46
C ASP A 66 -3.92 -12.05 -8.78
N SER A 67 -4.84 -11.28 -9.36
CA SER A 67 -5.36 -11.49 -10.72
C SER A 67 -4.27 -11.37 -11.81
N TYR A 68 -3.18 -10.64 -11.53
CA TYR A 68 -1.99 -10.45 -12.37
C TYR A 68 -0.83 -11.41 -11.99
N TRP A 69 -0.67 -11.75 -10.71
CA TRP A 69 0.35 -12.67 -10.19
C TRP A 69 -0.01 -14.14 -10.41
N ASP A 70 -1.30 -14.51 -10.50
CA ASP A 70 -1.73 -15.82 -11.01
C ASP A 70 -1.21 -16.05 -12.45
N ASN A 71 -1.04 -14.99 -13.25
CA ASN A 71 -0.39 -15.07 -14.57
C ASN A 71 1.15 -15.11 -14.53
N TYR A 72 1.78 -14.64 -13.44
CA TYR A 72 3.25 -14.66 -13.31
C TYR A 72 3.78 -15.91 -12.61
N HIS A 73 2.99 -16.55 -11.74
CA HIS A 73 3.38 -17.79 -11.06
C HIS A 73 3.25 -19.04 -11.95
N GLU A 74 2.48 -18.99 -13.05
CA GLU A 74 2.45 -20.08 -14.06
C GLU A 74 3.75 -20.18 -14.90
N PHE A 75 4.65 -19.19 -14.86
CA PHE A 75 5.96 -19.25 -15.52
C PHE A 75 7.13 -19.63 -14.58
N GLY A 76 6.83 -20.08 -13.36
CA GLY A 76 7.81 -20.56 -12.39
C GLY A 76 8.03 -22.08 -12.38
N ASN A 77 7.54 -22.83 -13.36
CA ASN A 77 7.69 -24.29 -13.42
C ASN A 77 8.24 -24.78 -14.77
N ASN A 78 9.52 -24.49 -15.02
CA ASN A 78 10.42 -25.34 -15.80
C ASN A 78 11.83 -24.72 -15.77
N ILE A 79 12.72 -25.30 -14.95
CA ILE A 79 13.95 -26.04 -15.35
C ILE A 79 14.63 -26.54 -14.07
#